data_AF-A0A4P5NYS9-F1
#
_entry.id   AF-A0A4P5NYS9-F1
#
_cell.length_a   1.000
_cell.length_b   1.000
_cell.length_c   1.000
_cell.angle_alpha   90.00
_cell.angle_beta   90.00
_cell.angle_gamma   90.00
#
_symmetry.space_group_name_H-M   'P 1'
#
loop_
_entity.id
_entity.type
_entity.pdbx_description
1 polymer ?
#
loop_
_entity_poly.entity_id
_entity_poly.type
_entity_poly.pdbx_seq_one_letter_code
_entity_poly.pdbx_strand_id
1 'polypeptide(L)' 'MTPTSDAAEPDYLATRLTWMQQVELHMRAHNSAPCNSRQKRRLCIARDNGVEPWEAFTQIIGTDHVQF' A
#
# COMPACT_ATOMS: atom_id res chain seq x y z
N MET A 1 -17.71 -18.86 -37.24
CA MET A 1 -16.38 -18.93 -36.57
C MET A 1 -16.00 -17.51 -36.19
N THR A 2 -16.27 -17.14 -34.94
CA THR A 2 -15.83 -15.86 -34.35
C THR A 2 -14.32 -15.91 -34.16
N PRO A 3 -13.55 -14.93 -34.64
CA PRO A 3 -12.13 -14.87 -34.35
C PRO A 3 -11.96 -14.61 -32.85
N THR A 4 -11.13 -15.45 -32.22
CA THR A 4 -10.64 -15.28 -30.86
C THR A 4 -10.09 -13.86 -30.70
N SER A 5 -10.79 -13.06 -29.91
CA SER A 5 -10.32 -11.76 -29.44
C SER A 5 -9.07 -12.02 -28.61
N ASP A 6 -7.90 -11.77 -29.20
CA ASP A 6 -6.60 -11.70 -28.51
C ASP A 6 -6.57 -10.43 -27.65
N ALA A 7 -7.46 -10.40 -26.66
CA ALA A 7 -7.37 -9.52 -25.53
C ALA A 7 -6.78 -10.36 -24.39
N ALA A 8 -5.50 -10.73 -24.55
CA ALA A 8 -4.68 -11.01 -23.38
C ALA A 8 -4.71 -9.73 -22.53
N GLU A 9 -5.62 -9.69 -21.55
CA GLU A 9 -5.55 -8.72 -20.48
C GLU A 9 -4.11 -8.79 -19.97
N PRO A 10 -3.40 -7.67 -19.99
CA PRO A 10 -2.00 -7.76 -19.74
C PRO A 10 -1.78 -8.13 -18.28
N ASP A 11 -1.18 -9.29 -18.05
CA ASP A 11 -0.73 -9.74 -16.73
C ASP A 11 0.16 -8.69 -16.01
N TYR A 12 0.64 -7.66 -16.72
CA TYR A 12 1.31 -6.50 -16.11
C TYR A 12 0.38 -5.66 -15.20
N LEU A 13 -0.93 -5.61 -15.46
CA LEU A 13 -1.93 -4.95 -14.59
C LEU A 13 -2.35 -5.81 -13.40
N ALA A 14 -2.16 -7.13 -13.49
CA ALA A 14 -2.39 -8.07 -12.40
C ALA A 14 -1.20 -8.19 -11.43
N THR A 15 -0.21 -7.29 -11.54
CA THR A 15 0.87 -7.20 -10.55
C THR A 15 0.28 -6.70 -9.23
N ARG A 16 -0.20 -7.64 -8.42
CA ARG A 16 -0.74 -7.39 -7.09
C ARG A 16 0.36 -6.68 -6.31
N LEU A 17 0.16 -5.39 -6.05
CA LEU A 17 1.13 -4.56 -5.33
C LEU A 17 1.51 -5.28 -4.03
N THR A 18 2.81 -5.28 -3.71
CA THR A 18 3.25 -5.79 -2.42
C THR A 18 2.64 -4.93 -1.31
N TRP A 19 2.48 -5.51 -0.13
CA TRP A 19 1.89 -4.83 1.02
C TRP A 19 2.53 -3.45 1.29
N MET A 20 3.87 -3.36 1.20
CA MET A 20 4.58 -2.09 1.37
C MET A 20 4.32 -1.10 0.23
N GLN A 21 4.23 -1.56 -1.01
CA GLN A 21 3.88 -0.69 -2.14
C GLN A 21 2.45 -0.15 -2.01
N GLN A 22 1.52 -0.90 -1.42
CA GLN A 22 0.17 -0.42 -1.13
C GLN A 22 0.21 0.68 -0.06
N VAL A 23 0.98 0.52 1.02
CA VAL A 23 1.18 1.59 2.02
C VAL A 23 1.81 2.84 1.38
N GLU A 24 2.85 2.68 0.56
CA GLU A 24 3.48 3.81 -0.13
C GLU A 24 2.52 4.52 -1.09
N LEU A 25 1.64 3.77 -1.77
CA LEU A 25 0.61 4.33 -2.62
C LEU A 25 -0.36 5.18 -1.80
N HIS A 26 -0.80 4.70 -0.63
CA HIS A 26 -1.61 5.49 0.30
C HIS A 26 -0.88 6.75 0.77
N MET A 27 0.40 6.65 1.15
CA MET A 27 1.21 7.82 1.51
C MET A 27 1.26 8.87 0.40
N ARG A 28 1.46 8.44 -0.86
CA ARG A 28 1.48 9.36 -2.01
C ARG A 28 0.10 10.00 -2.24
N ALA A 29 -0.96 9.21 -2.18
CA ALA A 29 -2.33 9.71 -2.33
C ALA A 29 -2.70 10.75 -1.26
N HIS A 30 -2.13 10.63 -0.05
CA HIS A 30 -2.35 11.54 1.07
C HIS A 30 -1.26 12.60 1.27
N ASN A 31 -0.30 12.72 0.34
CA ASN A 31 0.84 13.64 0.45
C ASN A 31 1.61 13.52 1.78
N SER A 32 1.69 12.30 2.33
CA SER A 32 2.38 12.05 3.60
C SER A 32 3.90 12.20 3.46
N ALA A 33 4.53 12.66 4.53
CA ALA A 33 6.00 12.72 4.60
C ALA A 33 6.61 11.32 4.51
N PRO A 34 7.86 11.18 4.01
CA PRO A 34 8.55 9.89 3.99
C PRO A 34 8.62 9.24 5.38
N CYS A 35 8.44 7.92 5.43
CA CYS A 35 8.46 7.19 6.70
C CYS A 35 9.82 7.29 7.38
N ASN A 36 9.82 7.67 8.66
CA ASN A 36 10.99 7.58 9.53
C ASN A 36 11.28 6.12 9.95
N SER A 37 12.46 5.87 10.53
CA SER A 37 12.89 4.52 10.92
C SER A 37 11.93 3.82 11.90
N ARG A 38 11.28 4.57 12.79
CA ARG A 38 10.31 4.03 13.76
C ARG A 38 9.01 3.60 13.06
N GLN A 39 8.48 4.43 12.17
CA GLN A 39 7.30 4.12 11.36
C GLN A 39 7.55 2.89 10.48
N LYS A 40 8.72 2.81 9.80
CA LYS A 40 9.10 1.62 9.01
C LYS A 40 9.09 0.34 9.84
N ARG A 41 9.65 0.38 11.06
CA ARG A 41 9.64 -0.78 11.96
C ARG A 41 8.23 -1.17 12.37
N ARG A 42 7.37 -0.19 12.69
CA ARG A 42 5.96 -0.43 13.02
C ARG A 42 5.19 -1.03 11.84
N LEU A 43 5.46 -0.59 10.61
CA LEU A 43 4.85 -1.13 9.40
C LEU A 43 5.22 -2.60 9.18
N CYS A 44 6.49 -2.97 9.38
CA CYS A 44 6.89 -4.38 9.32
C CYS A 44 6.12 -5.24 10.33
N ILE A 45 6.02 -4.77 11.58
CA ILE A 45 5.27 -5.48 12.63
C ILE A 45 3.78 -5.59 12.25
N ALA A 46 3.18 -4.53 11.71
CA ALA A 46 1.77 -4.54 11.28
C ALA A 46 1.53 -5.56 10.17
N ARG A 47 2.41 -5.58 9.15
CA ARG A 47 2.38 -6.58 8.08
C ARG A 47 2.48 -8.00 8.63
N ASP A 48 3.44 -8.25 9.52
CA ASP A 48 3.68 -9.58 10.07
C ASP A 48 2.52 -10.05 10.97
N ASN A 49 1.73 -9.12 11.53
CA ASN A 49 0.48 -9.40 12.23
C ASN A 49 -0.76 -9.50 11.34
N GLY A 50 -0.60 -9.40 10.01
CA GLY A 50 -1.73 -9.49 9.06
C GLY A 50 -2.64 -8.26 9.03
N VAL A 51 -2.17 -7.10 9.49
CA VAL A 51 -2.92 -5.85 9.38
C VAL A 51 -2.98 -5.43 7.92
N GLU A 52 -4.15 -4.99 7.46
CA GLU A 52 -4.32 -4.49 6.10
C GLU A 52 -3.48 -3.22 5.85
N PRO A 53 -2.93 -3.03 4.64
CA PRO A 53 -2.07 -1.88 4.32
C PRO A 53 -2.69 -0.52 4.64
N TRP A 54 -3.99 -0.35 4.32
CA TRP A 54 -4.73 0.88 4.60
C TRP A 54 -4.83 1.15 6.12
N GLU A 55 -5.14 0.12 6.90
CA GLU A 55 -5.28 0.22 8.35
C GLU A 55 -3.92 0.49 9.01
N ALA A 56 -2.84 -0.10 8.50
CA ALA A 56 -1.49 0.21 8.96
C ALA A 56 -1.09 1.65 8.62
N PHE A 57 -1.45 2.14 7.43
CA PHE A 57 -1.24 3.54 7.05
C PHE A 57 -1.94 4.50 8.02
N THR A 58 -3.23 4.29 8.32
CA THR A 58 -4.00 5.19 9.19
C THR A 58 -3.45 5.19 10.64
N GLN A 59 -3.11 4.03 11.19
CA GLN A 59 -2.64 3.88 12.58
C GLN A 59 -1.17 4.24 12.83
N ILE A 60 -0.33 4.23 11.79
CA ILE A 60 1.12 4.44 11.94
C ILE A 60 1.56 5.76 11.32
N ILE A 61 0.96 6.15 10.20
CA ILE A 61 1.33 7.36 9.44
C ILE A 61 0.27 8.44 9.60
N GLY A 62 -1.01 8.08 9.44
CA GLY A 62 -2.13 9.01 9.59
C GLY A 62 -2.25 9.62 10.98
N THR A 63 -1.79 8.92 12.02
CA THR A 63 -1.85 9.39 13.41
C THR A 63 -0.82 10.48 13.72
N ASP A 64 0.30 10.57 12.98
CA ASP A 64 1.30 11.63 13.18
C ASP A 64 0.82 13.00 12.63
N HIS A 65 -0.31 13.06 11.92
CA HIS A 65 -0.94 14.30 11.47
C HIS A 65 -1.92 14.91 12.49
N VAL A 66 -2.15 14.26 13.65
CA VAL A 66 -2.99 14.82 14.73
C VAL A 66 -2.08 15.37 15.82
N GLN A 67 -1.55 16.57 15.61
CA GLN A 67 -1.08 17.40 16.73
C GLN A 67 -2.33 18.03 17.37
N PHE A 68 -2.61 17.66 18.63
CA PHE A 68 -3.54 18.39 19.50
C PHE A 68 -2.94 19.73 19.94
#